data_AF-A0A537A5D6-F1
#
_entry.id   AF-A0A537A5D6-F1
#
_cell.length_a   1.000
_cell.length_b   1.000
_cell.length_c   1.000
_cell.angle_alpha   90.00
_cell.angle_beta   90.00
_cell.angle_gamma   90.00
#
_symmetry.space_group_name_H-M   'P 1'
#
loop_
_entity.id
_entity.type
_entity.pdbx_description
1 polymer ?
#
loop_
_entity_poly.entity_id
_entity_poly.type
_entity_poly.pdbx_seq_one_letter_code
_entity_poly.pdbx_strand_id
1 'polypeptide(L)'
;MMLVNPVGKALQERADSLPREITVLTLHTEIEATIGYLSGLRKFGKKVKLKFYDEEPFWKLIVLGDYVWVQHCHSGFAVKQQPEFVFALQHREPRHGLFIPFYMVFLNQWNDARHPEYDFSTNELVYRDASGKETGRAVLGVPINGATVPLPSSRAPGAGGESRAALLRRPPEPERTAAL
;
A
#
# COMPACT_ATOMS: atom_id res chain seq x y z
N MET A 1 0.06 2.74 12.86
CA MET A 1 -0.27 1.45 12.21
C MET A 1 0.05 1.56 10.73
N MET A 2 0.49 0.48 10.10
CA MET A 2 0.77 0.45 8.67
C MET A 2 0.02 -0.71 8.02
N LEU A 3 -0.51 -0.48 6.82
CA LEU A 3 -1.23 -1.47 6.02
C LEU A 3 -0.64 -1.52 4.61
N VAL A 4 -0.88 -2.61 3.88
CA VAL A 4 -0.57 -2.67 2.45
C VAL A 4 -1.43 -1.65 1.70
N ASN A 5 -0.85 -0.94 0.75
CA ASN A 5 -1.57 0.01 -0.09
C ASN A 5 -2.68 -0.72 -0.86
N PRO A 6 -3.95 -0.37 -0.66
CA PRO A 6 -5.05 -1.11 -1.27
C PRO A 6 -5.07 -1.00 -2.80
N VAL A 7 -4.50 0.06 -3.39
CA VAL A 7 -4.43 0.23 -4.85
C VAL A 7 -3.05 -0.11 -5.42
N GLY A 8 -2.14 -0.61 -4.58
CA GLY A 8 -0.79 -1.01 -4.95
C GLY A 8 -0.73 -2.42 -5.54
N LYS A 9 0.33 -2.70 -6.32
CA LYS A 9 0.55 -4.02 -6.94
C LYS A 9 0.74 -5.13 -5.90
N ALA A 10 1.38 -4.82 -4.76
CA ALA A 10 1.60 -5.80 -3.70
C ALA A 10 0.30 -6.38 -3.12
N LEU A 11 -0.83 -5.68 -3.17
CA LEU A 11 -2.11 -6.25 -2.74
C LEU A 11 -2.56 -7.39 -3.68
N GLN A 12 -2.44 -7.16 -4.99
CA GLN A 12 -2.78 -8.17 -6.01
C GLN A 12 -1.83 -9.37 -5.90
N GLU A 13 -0.52 -9.12 -5.85
CA GLU A 13 0.50 -10.17 -5.68
C GLU A 13 0.26 -10.99 -4.41
N ARG A 14 -0.16 -10.32 -3.33
CA ARG A 14 -0.52 -10.99 -2.09
C ARG A 14 -1.75 -11.87 -2.26
N ALA A 15 -2.82 -11.37 -2.88
CA ALA A 15 -4.02 -12.17 -3.12
C ALA A 15 -3.72 -13.40 -3.99
N ASP A 16 -2.92 -13.23 -5.04
CA ASP A 16 -2.56 -14.30 -5.97
C ASP A 16 -1.71 -15.40 -5.33
N SER A 17 -0.93 -15.04 -4.29
CA SER A 17 -0.14 -16.02 -3.53
C SER A 17 -0.91 -16.72 -2.41
N LEU A 18 -2.15 -16.32 -2.09
CA LEU A 18 -2.90 -16.88 -0.97
C LEU A 18 -3.90 -17.96 -1.42
N PRO A 19 -4.46 -18.76 -0.48
CA PRO A 19 -5.56 -19.66 -0.78
C PRO A 19 -6.72 -18.95 -1.49
N ARG A 20 -7.41 -19.65 -2.39
CA ARG A 20 -8.41 -19.09 -3.32
C ARG A 20 -9.57 -18.35 -2.65
N GLU A 21 -9.81 -18.64 -1.38
CA GLU A 21 -10.84 -17.98 -0.57
C GLU A 21 -10.46 -16.55 -0.20
N ILE A 22 -9.16 -16.22 -0.21
CA ILE A 22 -8.65 -14.87 0.03
C ILE A 22 -8.46 -14.19 -1.32
N THR A 23 -9.31 -13.22 -1.59
CA THR A 23 -9.30 -12.43 -2.82
C THR A 23 -8.94 -10.97 -2.52
N VAL A 24 -8.60 -10.21 -3.57
CA VAL A 24 -8.41 -8.75 -3.48
C VAL A 24 -9.61 -8.07 -2.81
N LEU A 25 -10.83 -8.48 -3.14
CA LEU A 25 -12.05 -7.97 -2.52
C LEU A 25 -12.10 -8.21 -1.00
N THR A 26 -11.74 -9.43 -0.56
CA THR A 26 -11.71 -9.74 0.88
C THR A 26 -10.66 -8.91 1.61
N LEU A 27 -9.48 -8.71 1.01
CA LEU A 27 -8.42 -7.88 1.60
C LEU A 27 -8.83 -6.40 1.65
N HIS A 28 -9.50 -5.88 0.62
CA HIS A 28 -10.08 -4.54 0.65
C HIS A 28 -11.07 -4.39 1.80
N THR A 29 -11.95 -5.38 1.99
CA THR A 29 -12.94 -5.38 3.08
C THR A 29 -12.24 -5.34 4.46
N GLU A 30 -11.16 -6.11 4.64
CA GLU A 30 -10.36 -6.09 5.88
C GLU A 30 -9.68 -4.73 6.11
N ILE A 31 -9.13 -4.11 5.06
CA ILE A 31 -8.51 -2.78 5.12
C ILE A 31 -9.56 -1.72 5.49
N GLU A 32 -10.72 -1.73 4.84
CA GLU A 32 -11.83 -0.82 5.13
C GLU A 32 -12.33 -0.94 6.57
N ALA A 33 -12.55 -2.18 7.04
CA ALA A 33 -12.93 -2.44 8.43
C ALA A 33 -11.89 -1.91 9.43
N THR A 34 -10.60 -2.08 9.10
CA THR A 34 -9.50 -1.55 9.92
C THR A 34 -9.52 -0.03 9.96
N ILE A 35 -9.67 0.65 8.83
CA ILE A 35 -9.76 2.12 8.77
C ILE A 35 -10.97 2.62 9.57
N GLY A 36 -12.12 1.96 9.43
CA GLY A 36 -13.34 2.27 10.18
C GLY A 36 -13.12 2.18 11.69
N TYR A 37 -12.50 1.09 12.15
CA TYR A 37 -12.14 0.91 13.56
C TYR A 37 -11.18 1.99 14.07
N LEU A 38 -10.11 2.28 13.32
CA LEU A 38 -9.14 3.33 13.65
C LEU A 38 -9.77 4.72 13.70
N SER A 39 -10.70 5.01 12.79
CA SER A 39 -11.50 6.24 12.80
C SER A 39 -12.36 6.34 14.06
N GLY A 40 -13.00 5.23 14.46
CA GLY A 40 -13.72 5.12 15.73
C GLY A 40 -12.83 5.47 16.93
N LEU A 41 -11.63 4.89 17.02
CA LEU A 41 -10.68 5.20 18.10
C LEU A 41 -10.30 6.68 18.15
N ARG A 42 -10.14 7.34 17.00
CA ARG A 42 -9.87 8.79 16.95
C ARG A 42 -11.02 9.61 17.52
N LYS A 43 -12.28 9.23 17.22
CA LYS A 43 -13.47 9.90 17.78
C LYS A 43 -13.51 9.80 19.32
N PHE A 44 -12.96 8.74 19.90
CA PHE A 44 -12.75 8.60 21.35
C PHE A 44 -11.48 9.31 21.87
N GLY A 45 -10.86 10.18 21.08
CA GLY A 45 -9.72 10.99 21.49
C GLY A 45 -8.37 10.27 21.45
N LYS A 46 -8.28 9.07 20.86
CA LYS A 46 -7.00 8.37 20.69
C LYS A 46 -6.17 9.00 19.57
N LYS A 47 -4.87 9.15 19.79
CA LYS A 47 -3.92 9.57 18.77
C LYS A 47 -3.63 8.38 17.86
N VAL A 48 -4.13 8.42 16.63
CA VAL A 48 -3.95 7.37 15.63
C VAL A 48 -3.31 7.96 14.38
N LYS A 49 -2.27 7.28 13.90
CA LYS A 49 -1.66 7.51 12.59
C LYS A 49 -1.71 6.23 11.78
N LEU A 50 -2.07 6.35 10.51
CA LEU A 50 -2.13 5.26 9.56
C LEU A 50 -1.28 5.63 8.34
N LYS A 51 -0.40 4.71 7.92
CA LYS A 51 0.36 4.82 6.68
C LYS A 51 0.13 3.59 5.81
N PHE A 52 0.43 3.71 4.52
CA PHE A 52 0.38 2.60 3.59
C PHE A 52 1.76 2.31 2.98
N TYR A 53 2.11 1.05 2.83
CA TYR A 53 3.32 0.62 2.14
C TYR A 53 2.98 -0.08 0.82
N ASP A 54 3.86 0.07 -0.18
CA ASP A 54 3.63 -0.46 -1.53
C ASP A 54 4.28 -1.84 -1.77
N GLU A 55 5.15 -2.29 -0.87
CA GLU A 55 5.89 -3.55 -1.00
C GLU A 55 5.23 -4.68 -0.18
N GLU A 56 5.43 -5.95 -0.57
CA GLU A 56 4.91 -7.05 0.24
C GLU A 56 5.62 -7.09 1.63
N PRO A 57 4.88 -7.12 2.75
CA PRO A 57 5.51 -7.13 4.06
C PRO A 57 6.12 -8.51 4.32
N PHE A 58 7.37 -8.56 4.77
CA PHE A 58 7.99 -9.82 5.19
C PHE A 58 7.58 -10.23 6.62
N TRP A 59 7.37 -9.24 7.50
CA TRP A 59 6.97 -9.44 8.89
C TRP A 59 5.69 -8.67 9.22
N LYS A 60 4.78 -9.30 9.96
CA LYS A 60 3.77 -8.59 10.75
C LYS A 60 4.35 -8.32 12.13
N LEU A 61 4.44 -7.04 12.49
CA LEU A 61 5.02 -6.58 13.74
C LEU A 61 4.01 -5.78 14.55
N ILE A 62 3.92 -6.08 15.85
CA ILE A 62 3.17 -5.25 16.81
C ILE A 62 4.10 -4.95 17.97
N VAL A 63 4.43 -3.67 18.16
CA VAL A 63 5.25 -3.19 19.28
C VAL A 63 4.32 -2.61 20.33
N LEU A 64 4.38 -3.14 21.55
CA LEU A 64 3.62 -2.67 22.70
C LEU A 64 4.52 -2.60 23.93
N GLY A 65 4.93 -1.38 24.29
CA GLY A 65 5.89 -1.16 25.38
C GLY A 65 7.19 -1.92 25.11
N ASP A 66 7.54 -2.81 26.03
CA ASP A 66 8.78 -3.59 26.00
C ASP A 66 8.63 -4.94 25.29
N TYR A 67 7.56 -5.13 24.53
CA TYR A 67 7.28 -6.38 23.82
C TYR A 67 7.08 -6.14 22.34
N VAL A 68 7.58 -7.07 21.53
CA VAL A 68 7.29 -7.13 20.10
C VAL A 68 6.71 -8.49 19.74
N TRP A 69 5.52 -8.48 19.15
CA TRP A 69 4.90 -9.64 18.51
C TRP A 69 5.33 -9.69 17.07
N VAL A 70 5.70 -10.89 16.62
CA VAL A 70 6.22 -11.15 15.30
C VAL A 70 5.49 -12.34 14.69
N GLN A 71 4.97 -12.16 13.50
CA GLN A 71 4.52 -13.24 12.64
C GLN A 71 5.18 -13.10 11.26
N HIS A 72 5.61 -14.21 10.69
CA HIS A 72 6.14 -14.24 9.33
C HIS A 72 5.00 -14.13 8.32
N CYS A 73 5.14 -13.27 7.31
CA CYS A 73 4.16 -13.11 6.24
C CYS A 73 4.52 -14.00 5.03
N HIS A 74 4.69 -15.31 5.23
CA HIS A 74 5.08 -16.21 4.14
C HIS A 74 4.10 -16.16 2.96
N SER A 75 4.64 -16.06 1.74
CA SER A 75 3.89 -16.23 0.50
C SER A 75 3.27 -17.63 0.47
N GLY A 76 2.03 -17.80 0.03
CA GLY A 76 1.33 -19.09 0.11
C GLY A 76 0.42 -19.26 1.33
N PHE A 77 0.63 -18.50 2.41
CA PHE A 77 -0.05 -18.75 3.68
C PHE A 77 -0.70 -17.51 4.26
N ALA A 78 -1.93 -17.69 4.75
CA ALA A 78 -2.62 -16.66 5.49
C ALA A 78 -1.87 -16.37 6.80
N VAL A 79 -1.59 -15.10 7.09
CA VAL A 79 -0.82 -14.69 8.29
C VAL A 79 -1.44 -15.24 9.58
N LYS A 80 -2.77 -15.36 9.64
CA LYS A 80 -3.50 -15.96 10.77
C LYS A 80 -3.16 -17.42 11.08
N GLN A 81 -2.58 -18.14 10.12
CA GLN A 81 -2.14 -19.53 10.27
C GLN A 81 -0.64 -19.63 10.64
N GLN A 82 0.09 -18.52 10.61
CA GLN A 82 1.51 -18.50 10.89
C GLN A 82 1.77 -18.40 12.39
N PRO A 83 2.82 -19.07 12.92
CA PRO A 83 3.18 -18.97 14.32
C PRO A 83 3.41 -17.53 14.76
N GLU A 84 3.02 -17.25 16.00
CA GLU A 84 3.22 -15.95 16.65
C GLU A 84 4.30 -16.07 17.72
N PHE A 85 5.28 -15.17 17.66
CA PHE A 85 6.38 -15.11 18.61
C PHE A 85 6.35 -13.77 19.34
N VAL A 86 6.71 -13.79 20.61
CA VAL A 86 6.80 -12.58 21.44
C VAL A 86 8.21 -12.48 21.99
N PHE A 87 8.85 -11.34 21.77
CA PHE A 87 10.16 -11.03 22.34
C PHE A 87 10.04 -9.83 23.28
N ALA A 88 10.57 -9.99 24.49
CA ALA A 88 10.63 -8.93 25.49
C ALA A 88 11.99 -8.23 25.46
N LEU A 89 12.01 -6.92 25.73
CA LEU A 89 13.23 -6.15 25.94
C LEU A 89 13.90 -6.55 27.26
N GLN A 90 15.15 -6.98 27.17
CA GLN A 90 15.98 -7.27 28.34
C GLN A 90 16.66 -5.98 28.83
N HIS A 91 16.02 -5.23 29.74
CA HIS A 91 16.51 -3.91 30.17
C HIS A 91 17.96 -3.88 30.68
N ARG A 92 18.41 -4.93 31.37
CA ARG A 92 19.80 -5.00 31.89
C ARG A 92 20.81 -5.25 30.78
N GLU A 93 20.39 -5.93 29.73
CA GLU A 93 21.26 -6.30 28.61
C GLU A 93 20.49 -6.16 27.27
N PRO A 94 20.16 -4.93 26.83
CA PRO A 94 19.22 -4.71 25.73
C PRO A 94 19.63 -5.32 24.38
N ARG A 95 20.92 -5.63 24.22
CA ARG A 95 21.48 -6.26 23.02
C ARG A 95 21.30 -7.78 23.00
N HIS A 96 20.94 -8.39 24.13
CA HIS A 96 20.63 -9.82 24.20
C HIS A 96 19.15 -10.04 23.89
N GLY A 97 18.88 -10.86 22.87
CA GLY A 97 17.54 -11.17 22.38
C GLY A 97 17.18 -10.48 21.07
N LEU A 98 15.94 -10.70 20.63
CA LEU A 98 15.47 -10.28 19.30
C LEU A 98 14.54 -9.06 19.32
N PHE A 99 14.25 -8.49 20.50
CA PHE A 99 13.43 -7.29 20.60
C PHE A 99 14.00 -6.13 19.80
N ILE A 100 15.26 -5.76 20.04
CA ILE A 100 15.90 -4.60 19.38
C ILE A 100 15.94 -4.77 17.85
N PRO A 101 16.39 -5.91 17.29
CA PRO A 101 16.34 -6.14 15.85
C PRO A 101 14.95 -5.91 15.23
N PHE A 102 13.88 -6.49 15.79
CA PHE A 102 12.52 -6.31 15.26
C PHE A 102 11.97 -4.90 15.48
N TYR A 103 12.32 -4.27 16.59
CA TYR A 103 11.97 -2.88 16.84
C TYR A 103 12.63 -1.93 15.83
N MET A 104 13.88 -2.19 15.44
CA MET A 104 14.56 -1.42 14.38
C MET A 104 13.87 -1.60 13.02
N VAL A 105 13.42 -2.81 12.67
CA VAL A 105 12.63 -3.04 11.45
C VAL A 105 11.35 -2.19 11.48
N PHE A 106 10.64 -2.20 12.61
CA PHE A 106 9.44 -1.37 12.79
C PHE A 106 9.74 0.12 12.62
N LEU A 107 10.78 0.63 13.29
CA LEU A 107 11.14 2.06 13.22
C LEU A 107 11.55 2.48 11.81
N ASN A 108 12.32 1.66 11.11
CA ASN A 108 12.77 1.95 9.75
C ASN A 108 11.56 2.08 8.81
N GLN A 109 10.64 1.11 8.84
CA GLN A 109 9.42 1.19 8.04
C GLN A 109 8.53 2.35 8.48
N TRP A 110 8.36 2.58 9.78
CA TRP A 110 7.50 3.65 10.27
C TRP A 110 7.99 5.05 9.88
N ASN A 111 9.31 5.26 9.88
CA ASN A 111 9.94 6.54 9.60
C ASN A 111 10.20 6.78 8.10
N ASP A 112 10.01 5.78 7.24
CA ASP A 112 10.13 5.98 5.80
C ASP A 112 9.07 7.00 5.31
N ALA A 113 9.57 8.06 4.67
CA ALA A 113 8.76 9.16 4.15
C ALA A 113 8.02 8.78 2.86
N ARG A 114 8.46 7.72 2.17
CA ARG A 114 7.83 7.22 0.94
C ARG A 114 6.44 6.65 1.19
N HIS A 115 6.16 6.21 2.42
CA HIS A 115 4.85 5.68 2.79
C HIS A 115 3.84 6.82 2.99
N PRO A 116 2.80 6.93 2.14
CA PRO A 116 1.78 7.96 2.31
C PRO A 116 1.04 7.81 3.64
N GLU A 117 0.77 8.94 4.29
CA GLU A 117 -0.02 9.00 5.52
C GLU A 117 -1.49 9.22 5.18
N TYR A 118 -2.39 8.51 5.86
CA TYR A 118 -3.82 8.63 5.66
C TYR A 118 -4.43 9.74 6.51
N ASP A 119 -5.07 10.69 5.85
CA ASP A 119 -5.82 11.77 6.47
C ASP A 119 -7.27 11.35 6.67
N PHE A 120 -7.61 10.96 7.90
CA PHE A 120 -8.99 10.55 8.25
C PHE A 120 -10.01 11.69 8.11
N SER A 121 -9.59 12.96 7.99
CA SER A 121 -10.53 14.07 7.84
C SER A 121 -11.01 14.24 6.40
N THR A 122 -10.12 14.01 5.43
CA THR A 122 -10.44 14.14 3.99
C THR A 122 -10.58 12.80 3.28
N ASN A 123 -10.23 11.69 3.94
CA ASN A 123 -10.15 10.34 3.37
C ASN A 123 -9.11 10.21 2.23
N GLU A 124 -8.03 10.98 2.33
CA GLU A 124 -6.97 11.03 1.31
C GLU A 124 -5.65 10.47 1.84
N LEU A 125 -4.84 9.98 0.91
CA LEU A 125 -3.42 9.70 1.08
C LEU A 125 -2.62 10.99 0.87
N VAL A 126 -1.77 11.31 1.82
CA VAL A 126 -0.87 12.46 1.79
C VAL A 126 0.55 11.98 1.54
N TYR A 127 1.14 12.43 0.44
CA TYR A 127 2.50 12.10 0.03
C TYR A 127 3.45 13.19 0.48
N ARG A 128 4.64 12.78 0.95
CA ARG A 128 5.67 13.69 1.45
C ARG A 128 7.03 13.32 0.87
N ASP A 129 7.88 14.32 0.72
CA ASP A 129 9.29 14.08 0.41
C ASP A 129 10.11 13.75 1.67
N ALA A 130 11.40 13.48 1.49
CA ALA A 130 12.32 13.18 2.58
C ALA A 130 12.51 14.33 3.59
N SER A 131 12.15 15.57 3.24
CA SER A 131 12.15 16.71 4.16
C SER A 131 10.85 16.83 4.97
N GLY A 132 9.87 15.97 4.69
CA GLY A 132 8.54 15.98 5.32
C GLY A 132 7.55 16.96 4.67
N LYS A 133 7.96 17.65 3.60
CA LYS A 133 7.10 18.57 2.85
C LYS A 133 6.07 17.77 2.05
N GLU A 134 4.83 18.23 2.08
CA GLU A 134 3.75 17.63 1.30
C GLU A 134 3.99 17.87 -0.21
N THR A 135 3.97 16.78 -0.99
CA THR A 135 4.19 16.79 -2.44
C THR A 135 2.93 16.53 -3.23
N GLY A 136 1.89 15.96 -2.61
CA GLY A 136 0.60 15.72 -3.24
C GLY A 136 -0.39 14.96 -2.37
N ARG A 137 -1.62 14.84 -2.87
CA ARG A 137 -2.70 14.06 -2.27
C ARG A 137 -3.41 13.19 -3.31
N ALA A 138 -3.93 12.06 -2.87
CA ALA A 138 -4.78 11.20 -3.69
C ALA A 138 -5.88 10.57 -2.85
N VAL A 139 -7.02 10.25 -3.47
CA VAL A 139 -8.07 9.46 -2.80
C VAL A 139 -7.56 8.02 -2.65
N LEU A 140 -7.85 7.36 -1.52
CA LEU A 140 -7.41 5.98 -1.25
C LEU A 140 -7.85 4.96 -2.31
N GLY A 141 -8.92 5.28 -3.06
CA GLY A 141 -9.41 4.46 -4.17
C GLY A 141 -10.24 3.24 -3.76
N VAL A 142 -10.55 3.09 -2.46
CA VAL A 142 -11.46 2.06 -1.94
C VAL A 142 -12.68 2.70 -1.26
N PRO A 143 -13.88 2.10 -1.37
CA PRO A 143 -15.08 2.60 -0.72
C PRO A 143 -15.01 2.57 0.81
N ILE A 144 -14.62 3.67 1.46
CA ILE A 144 -14.63 3.72 2.92
C ILE A 144 -16.07 3.98 3.40
N ASN A 145 -16.62 3.07 4.23
CA ASN A 145 -17.99 3.12 4.77
C ASN A 145 -19.12 3.02 3.72
N GLY A 146 -18.90 2.34 2.59
CA GLY A 146 -19.93 2.19 1.55
C GLY A 146 -20.24 3.47 0.77
N ALA A 147 -19.45 4.54 0.97
CA ALA A 147 -19.50 5.72 0.12
C ALA A 147 -18.82 5.38 -1.22
N THR A 148 -19.62 5.36 -2.29
CA THR A 148 -19.16 5.19 -3.67
C THR A 148 -18.18 6.31 -4.03
N VAL A 149 -16.96 5.95 -4.42
CA VAL A 149 -16.02 6.90 -5.02
C VAL A 149 -16.63 7.40 -6.34
N PRO A 150 -16.77 8.72 -6.57
CA PRO A 150 -17.09 9.21 -7.90
C PRO A 150 -15.93 8.87 -8.83
N LEU A 151 -16.21 8.11 -9.88
CA LEU A 151 -15.27 7.93 -10.99
C LEU A 151 -14.74 9.31 -11.44
N PRO A 152 -13.43 9.47 -11.69
CA PRO A 152 -12.94 10.70 -12.26
C PRO A 152 -13.66 10.93 -13.59
N SER A 153 -14.41 12.02 -13.69
CA SER A 153 -15.05 12.42 -14.94
C SER A 153 -13.95 12.64 -15.96
N SER A 154 -13.88 11.74 -16.95
CA SER A 154 -13.10 11.98 -18.17
C SER A 154 -13.57 13.31 -18.76
N ARG A 155 -12.77 14.35 -18.56
CA ARG A 155 -12.94 15.61 -19.28
C ARG A 155 -12.45 15.35 -20.70
N ALA A 156 -13.37 15.01 -21.59
CA ALA A 156 -13.11 14.98 -23.02
C ALA A 156 -12.60 16.37 -23.45
N PRO A 157 -11.48 16.46 -24.19
CA PRO A 157 -11.14 17.68 -24.90
C PRO A 157 -12.22 17.91 -25.97
N GLY A 158 -12.83 19.08 -25.94
CA GLY A 158 -13.88 19.48 -26.85
C GLY A 158 -13.48 19.30 -28.31
N ALA A 159 -14.41 18.77 -29.10
CA ALA A 159 -14.34 18.72 -30.54
C ALA A 159 -14.44 20.14 -31.13
N GLY A 160 -13.40 20.51 -31.85
CA GLY A 160 -13.37 21.48 -32.94
C GLY A 160 -12.04 21.22 -33.64
N GLY A 161 -11.95 20.47 -34.74
CA GLY A 161 -12.81 20.51 -35.91
C GLY A 161 -12.01 21.25 -36.99
N GLU A 162 -11.03 20.59 -37.62
CA GLU A 162 -10.63 20.90 -38.99
C GLU A 162 -9.79 19.76 -39.62
N SER A 163 -10.48 19.03 -40.50
CA SER A 163 -10.06 18.41 -41.76
C SER A 163 -8.57 18.35 -42.11
N ARG A 164 -8.06 17.12 -42.32
CA ARG A 164 -7.65 16.69 -43.68
C ARG A 164 -7.42 15.18 -43.76
N ALA A 165 -8.11 14.59 -44.73
CA ALA A 165 -7.95 13.22 -45.17
C ALA A 165 -6.58 12.99 -45.85
N ALA A 166 -5.96 11.86 -45.55
CA ALA A 166 -5.04 11.13 -46.44
C ALA A 166 -4.88 9.71 -45.85
N LEU A 167 -5.72 8.76 -46.30
CA LEU A 167 -5.37 7.74 -47.29
C LEU A 167 -4.36 6.71 -46.77
N LEU A 168 -4.93 5.56 -46.38
CA LEU A 168 -4.31 4.24 -46.37
C LEU A 168 -3.39 4.04 -47.57
N ARG A 169 -2.15 3.58 -47.33
CA ARG A 169 -1.45 2.58 -48.16
C ARG A 169 -0.16 2.12 -47.47
N ARG A 170 -0.03 0.79 -47.34
CA ARG A 170 1.19 0.03 -47.04
C ARG A 170 1.48 -0.84 -48.29
N PRO A 171 2.65 -1.48 -48.40
CA PRO A 171 3.97 -1.00 -48.82
C PRO A 171 4.30 -1.46 -50.27
N PRO A 172 5.55 -1.30 -50.74
CA PRO A 172 6.30 -2.52 -51.07
C PRO A 172 7.82 -2.47 -50.74
N GLU A 173 8.37 -3.61 -50.32
CA GLU A 173 9.75 -4.08 -50.60
C GLU A 173 9.79 -4.62 -52.06
N PRO A 174 10.94 -4.87 -52.75
CA PRO A 174 12.34 -4.96 -52.29
C PRO A 174 13.36 -4.25 -53.23
N GLU A 175 14.66 -4.28 -52.94
CA GLU A 175 15.68 -4.80 -53.89
C GLU A 175 17.09 -4.92 -53.29
N ARG A 176 17.73 -6.05 -53.62
CA ARG A 176 19.16 -6.35 -53.41
C ARG A 176 20.01 -5.50 -54.35
N THR A 177 21.13 -4.96 -53.89
CA THR A 177 22.34 -4.87 -54.72
C THR A 177 23.61 -4.93 -53.86
N ALA A 178 24.54 -5.77 -54.31
CA ALA A 178 25.88 -5.97 -53.78
C ALA A 178 26.88 -4.95 -54.37
N ALA A 179 28.15 -5.06 -53.93
CA ALA A 179 29.40 -4.39 -54.36
C ALA A 179 29.92 -3.39 -53.30
N LEU A 180 31.13 -3.48 -52.75
CA LEU A 180 32.37 -4.20 -53.08
C LEU A 180 33.02 -4.77 -51.81
#